data_AF-A0A7X9KKU3-F1
#
_entry.id   AF-A0A7X9KKU3-F1
#
_cell.length_a   1.000
_cell.length_b   1.000
_cell.length_c   1.000
_cell.angle_alpha   90.00
_cell.angle_beta   90.00
_cell.angle_gamma   90.00
#
_symmetry.space_group_name_H-M   'P 1'
#
loop_
_entity.id
_entity.type
_entity.pdbx_description
1 polymer ?
#
loop_
_entity_poly.entity_id
_entity_poly.type
_entity_poly.pdbx_seq_one_letter_code
_entity_poly.pdbx_strand_id
1 'polypeptide(L)'
;MSVTVTPEAFRFVQFDSGTVTRVAQELIAALGIDRPVHIEIDETTPLGRVRATIGAADGDAIAISVESGAFEDSRRPRQQSEAATAVSLGRILLRVRDRLHGGFGEAPADDDLELRQMAAWETYCAGRLARLGLHVNQQRWLYNFRNRHG
;
A
#
# COMPACT_ATOMS: atom_id res chain seq x y z
N MET A 1 -9.15 -15.10 -3.03
CA MET A 1 -8.17 -14.72 -4.07
C MET A 1 -6.77 -15.04 -3.57
N SER A 2 -5.84 -15.39 -4.46
CA SER A 2 -4.47 -15.71 -4.07
C SER A 2 -3.67 -14.45 -3.76
N VAL A 3 -2.94 -14.51 -2.64
CA VAL A 3 -1.91 -13.53 -2.26
C VAL A 3 -0.61 -14.28 -2.11
N THR A 4 0.46 -13.79 -2.72
CA THR A 4 1.81 -14.30 -2.50
C THR A 4 2.71 -13.19 -2.01
N VAL A 5 3.60 -13.50 -1.07
CA VAL A 5 4.56 -12.55 -0.52
C VAL A 5 5.97 -13.07 -0.73
N THR A 6 6.83 -12.24 -1.30
CA THR A 6 8.24 -12.54 -1.53
C THR A 6 9.10 -11.47 -0.85
N PRO A 7 10.14 -11.82 -0.08
CA PRO A 7 10.53 -13.18 0.30
C PRO A 7 9.58 -13.79 1.35
N GLU A 8 9.59 -15.12 1.47
CA GLU A 8 8.84 -15.83 2.52
C GLU A 8 9.48 -15.66 3.91
N ALA A 9 10.81 -15.47 3.96
CA ALA A 9 11.58 -15.24 5.16
C ALA A 9 12.54 -14.06 4.98
N PHE A 10 12.71 -13.27 6.04
CA PHE A 10 13.48 -12.04 6.04
C PHE A 10 14.81 -12.22 6.78
N ARG A 11 15.88 -11.61 6.25
CA ARG A 11 17.24 -11.64 6.81
C ARG A 11 17.60 -10.33 7.51
N PHE A 12 17.18 -9.19 6.98
CA PHE A 12 17.59 -7.87 7.46
C PHE A 12 16.56 -7.25 8.41
N VAL A 13 15.30 -7.68 8.32
CA VAL A 13 14.20 -7.23 9.17
C VAL A 13 13.51 -8.41 9.88
N GLN A 14 12.86 -8.12 11.01
CA GLN A 14 12.06 -9.07 11.78
C GLN A 14 10.60 -8.97 11.33
N PHE A 15 10.35 -9.36 10.09
CA PHE A 15 9.01 -9.36 9.49
C PHE A 15 8.48 -10.79 9.37
N ASP A 16 7.17 -10.89 9.29
CA ASP A 16 6.45 -12.14 9.06
C ASP A 16 5.61 -12.03 7.78
N SER A 17 5.95 -12.86 6.78
CA SER A 17 5.24 -12.94 5.51
C SER A 17 3.79 -13.43 5.70
N GLY A 18 3.52 -14.21 6.74
CA GLY A 18 2.17 -14.64 7.13
C GLY A 18 1.29 -13.45 7.54
N THR A 19 1.83 -12.53 8.35
CA THR A 19 1.17 -11.28 8.73
C THR A 19 0.84 -10.42 7.51
N VAL A 20 1.80 -10.24 6.58
CA VAL A 20 1.55 -9.48 5.33
C VAL A 20 0.44 -10.15 4.51
N THR A 21 0.51 -11.47 4.35
CA THR A 21 -0.47 -12.26 3.58
C THR A 21 -1.87 -12.09 4.15
N ARG A 22 -2.04 -12.25 5.47
CA ARG A 22 -3.32 -12.11 6.15
C ARG A 22 -3.90 -10.70 5.97
N VAL A 23 -3.11 -9.67 6.23
CA VAL A 23 -3.54 -8.28 6.09
C VAL A 23 -3.96 -7.96 4.65
N ALA A 24 -3.18 -8.43 3.66
CA ALA A 24 -3.51 -8.25 2.26
C ALA A 24 -4.83 -8.96 1.88
N GLN A 25 -5.05 -10.19 2.35
CA GLN A 25 -6.28 -10.94 2.09
C GLN A 25 -7.52 -10.23 2.68
N GLU A 26 -7.43 -9.74 3.92
CA GLU A 26 -8.50 -8.97 4.56
C GLU A 26 -8.84 -7.71 3.76
N LEU A 27 -7.82 -6.98 3.32
CA LEU A 27 -7.99 -5.76 2.51
C LEU A 27 -8.57 -6.05 1.13
N ILE A 28 -8.08 -7.07 0.42
CA ILE A 28 -8.59 -7.48 -0.89
C ILE A 28 -10.07 -7.83 -0.81
N ALA A 29 -10.47 -8.58 0.23
CA ALA A 29 -11.86 -8.91 0.47
C ALA A 29 -12.71 -7.66 0.77
N ALA A 30 -12.25 -6.78 1.66
CA ALA A 30 -12.96 -5.54 2.02
C ALA A 30 -13.08 -4.55 0.85
N LEU A 31 -12.13 -4.55 -0.07
CA LEU A 31 -12.09 -3.66 -1.22
C LEU A 31 -12.78 -4.24 -2.46
N GLY A 32 -13.11 -5.54 -2.46
CA GLY A 32 -13.71 -6.23 -3.60
C GLY A 32 -12.75 -6.39 -4.78
N ILE A 33 -11.45 -6.62 -4.50
CA ILE A 33 -10.45 -6.89 -5.53
C ILE A 33 -10.54 -8.36 -5.94
N ASP A 34 -10.73 -8.61 -7.23
CA ASP A 34 -11.04 -9.92 -7.81
C ASP A 34 -9.86 -10.55 -8.56
N ARG A 35 -8.67 -9.98 -8.42
CA ARG A 35 -7.44 -10.39 -9.12
C ARG A 35 -6.40 -10.95 -8.14
N PRO A 36 -5.49 -11.84 -8.60
CA PRO A 36 -4.34 -12.25 -7.80
C PRO A 36 -3.46 -11.06 -7.41
N VAL A 37 -2.86 -11.09 -6.22
CA VAL A 37 -1.94 -10.05 -5.73
C VAL A 37 -0.59 -10.66 -5.36
N HIS A 38 0.47 -10.16 -5.99
CA HIS A 38 1.85 -10.53 -5.70
C HIS A 38 2.54 -9.37 -4.99
N ILE A 39 3.04 -9.59 -3.78
CA ILE A 39 3.69 -8.57 -2.96
C ILE A 39 5.17 -8.91 -2.86
N GLU A 40 6.02 -8.05 -3.38
CA GLU A 40 7.47 -8.13 -3.25
C GLU A 40 7.94 -7.09 -2.24
N ILE A 41 8.71 -7.53 -1.25
CA ILE A 41 9.26 -6.68 -0.19
C ILE A 41 10.78 -6.67 -0.31
N ASP A 42 11.33 -5.49 -0.62
CA ASP A 42 12.76 -5.24 -0.58
C ASP A 42 13.18 -4.88 0.86
N GLU A 43 13.77 -5.87 1.54
CA GLU A 43 14.34 -5.71 2.89
C GLU A 43 15.72 -5.05 2.93
N THR A 44 16.31 -4.73 1.77
CA THR A 44 17.64 -4.10 1.71
C THR A 44 17.58 -2.57 1.82
N THR A 45 16.37 -2.01 1.74
CA THR A 45 16.12 -0.57 1.81
C THR A 45 15.24 -0.19 3.00
N PRO A 46 15.67 0.77 3.84
CA PRO A 46 14.86 1.27 4.96
C PRO A 46 13.85 2.36 4.53
N LEU A 47 13.74 2.60 3.22
CA LEU A 47 12.81 3.59 2.68
C LEU A 47 11.36 3.04 2.71
N GLY A 48 10.39 3.93 2.50
CA GLY A 48 8.97 3.64 2.71
C GLY A 48 8.11 3.68 1.46
N ARG A 49 8.68 3.44 0.28
CA ARG A 49 7.94 3.48 -0.98
C ARG A 49 7.12 2.21 -1.18
N VAL A 50 5.92 2.39 -1.72
CA VAL A 50 5.02 1.32 -2.16
C VAL A 50 4.52 1.67 -3.55
N ARG A 51 4.61 0.72 -4.48
CA ARG A 51 4.15 0.85 -5.87
C ARG A 51 3.28 -0.33 -6.24
N ALA A 52 2.39 -0.14 -7.21
CA ALA A 52 1.68 -1.25 -7.81
C ALA A 52 1.62 -1.12 -9.33
N THR A 53 1.64 -2.28 -9.97
CA THR A 53 1.48 -2.43 -11.42
C THR A 53 0.34 -3.43 -11.66
N ILE A 54 -0.56 -3.08 -12.57
CA ILE A 54 -1.68 -3.94 -12.98
C ILE A 54 -1.26 -4.64 -14.28
N GLY A 55 -1.43 -5.97 -14.35
CA GLY A 55 -1.05 -6.77 -15.53
C GLY A 55 0.46 -7.08 -15.60
N ALA A 56 1.13 -7.21 -14.45
CA ALA A 56 2.59 -7.34 -14.37
C ALA A 56 3.13 -8.77 -14.62
N ALA A 57 2.26 -9.78 -14.66
CA ALA A 57 2.56 -11.17 -15.07
C ALA A 57 1.65 -11.53 -16.25
N ASP A 58 1.81 -12.69 -16.91
CA ASP A 58 0.96 -13.20 -18.02
C ASP A 58 -0.52 -13.41 -17.62
N GLY A 59 -1.20 -12.36 -17.16
CA GLY A 59 -2.52 -12.36 -16.57
C GLY A 59 -2.85 -11.07 -15.82
N ASP A 60 -4.13 -10.89 -15.51
CA ASP A 60 -4.74 -9.72 -14.87
C ASP A 60 -4.27 -9.42 -13.41
N ALA A 61 -3.13 -9.96 -12.99
CA ALA A 61 -2.60 -9.88 -11.63
C ALA A 61 -2.09 -8.48 -11.25
N ILE A 62 -2.12 -8.18 -9.96
CA ILE A 62 -1.59 -6.96 -9.36
C ILE A 62 -0.24 -7.28 -8.72
N ALA A 63 0.83 -6.66 -9.20
CA ALA A 63 2.13 -6.69 -8.52
C ALA A 63 2.27 -5.47 -7.62
N ILE A 64 2.70 -5.66 -6.38
CA ILE A 64 2.96 -4.61 -5.40
C ILE A 64 4.42 -4.72 -4.97
N SER A 65 5.21 -3.67 -5.19
CA SER A 65 6.57 -3.56 -4.69
C SER A 65 6.59 -2.68 -3.45
N VAL A 66 7.24 -3.16 -2.40
CA VAL A 66 7.29 -2.53 -1.08
C VAL A 66 8.74 -2.41 -0.63
N GLU A 67 9.15 -1.22 -0.24
CA GLU A 67 10.38 -1.01 0.52
C GLU A 67 10.11 -1.25 2.01
N SER A 68 10.98 -1.95 2.73
CA SER A 68 10.67 -2.47 4.08
C SER A 68 10.26 -1.42 5.10
N GLY A 69 10.77 -0.19 5.00
CA GLY A 69 10.40 0.93 5.86
C GLY A 69 8.91 1.31 5.77
N ALA A 70 8.18 0.87 4.75
CA ALA A 70 6.74 1.09 4.63
C ALA A 70 5.93 0.24 5.64
N PHE A 71 6.48 -0.87 6.12
CA PHE A 71 5.87 -1.80 7.07
C PHE A 71 6.51 -1.75 8.46
N GLU A 72 7.58 -0.98 8.62
CA GLU A 72 8.34 -0.92 9.86
C GLU A 72 7.59 -0.17 10.99
N ASP A 73 7.75 -0.62 12.23
CA ASP A 73 7.45 0.15 13.42
C ASP A 73 8.53 1.23 13.62
N SER A 74 8.18 2.49 13.39
CA SER A 74 9.10 3.61 13.56
C SER A 74 9.63 3.78 14.99
N ARG A 75 9.00 3.15 15.99
CA ARG A 75 9.47 3.13 17.38
C ARG A 75 10.42 1.96 17.66
N ARG A 76 10.43 0.95 16.79
CA ARG A 76 11.20 -0.29 16.94
C ARG A 76 11.82 -0.66 15.58
N PRO A 77 12.97 -0.05 15.23
CA PRO A 77 13.61 -0.27 13.94
C PRO A 77 13.79 -1.76 13.62
N ARG A 78 13.58 -2.12 12.36
CA ARG A 78 13.56 -3.47 11.79
C ARG A 78 12.43 -4.38 12.28
N GLN A 79 11.49 -3.90 13.09
CA GLN A 79 10.32 -4.69 13.51
C GLN A 79 9.11 -4.33 12.66
N GLN A 80 8.29 -5.32 12.34
CA GLN A 80 7.05 -5.08 11.60
C GLN A 80 6.01 -4.39 12.48
N SER A 81 5.30 -3.42 11.89
CA SER A 81 4.09 -2.84 12.43
C SER A 81 2.91 -3.28 11.58
N GLU A 82 2.03 -4.11 12.15
CA GLU A 82 0.82 -4.54 11.45
C GLU A 82 -0.05 -3.35 11.01
N ALA A 83 -0.12 -2.30 11.85
CA ALA A 83 -0.85 -1.08 11.51
C ALA A 83 -0.20 -0.35 10.30
N ALA A 84 1.13 -0.28 10.24
CA ALA A 84 1.82 0.31 9.09
C ALA A 84 1.62 -0.55 7.84
N THR A 85 1.73 -1.88 7.96
CA THR A 85 1.43 -2.83 6.87
C THR A 85 0.02 -2.62 6.33
N ALA A 86 -1.00 -2.58 7.19
CA ALA A 86 -2.39 -2.41 6.78
C ALA A 86 -2.65 -1.06 6.11
N VAL A 87 -2.10 0.04 6.65
CA VAL A 87 -2.29 1.38 6.06
C VAL A 87 -1.55 1.51 4.73
N SER A 88 -0.32 1.02 4.63
CA SER A 88 0.49 1.08 3.42
C SER A 88 -0.10 0.23 2.30
N LEU A 89 -0.47 -1.03 2.58
CA LEU A 89 -1.15 -1.90 1.62
C LEU A 89 -2.54 -1.38 1.25
N GLY A 90 -3.32 -0.93 2.23
CA GLY A 90 -4.66 -0.41 1.99
C GLY A 90 -4.66 0.79 1.04
N ARG A 91 -3.67 1.70 1.18
CA ARG A 91 -3.55 2.88 0.30
C ARG A 91 -3.26 2.48 -1.14
N ILE A 92 -2.28 1.61 -1.38
CA ILE A 92 -1.95 1.19 -2.74
C ILE A 92 -3.08 0.36 -3.38
N LEU A 93 -3.72 -0.55 -2.62
CA LEU A 93 -4.84 -1.35 -3.11
C LEU A 93 -6.06 -0.48 -3.43
N LEU A 94 -6.31 0.58 -2.66
CA LEU A 94 -7.35 1.55 -2.99
C LEU A 94 -7.05 2.28 -4.31
N ARG A 95 -5.81 2.70 -4.55
CA ARG A 95 -5.43 3.30 -5.84
C ARG A 95 -5.62 2.33 -6.99
N VAL A 96 -5.21 1.07 -6.83
CA VAL A 96 -5.43 0.02 -7.82
C VAL A 96 -6.92 -0.15 -8.11
N ARG A 97 -7.75 -0.27 -7.08
CA ARG A 97 -9.21 -0.37 -7.22
C ARG A 97 -9.79 0.85 -7.94
N ASP A 98 -9.33 2.05 -7.61
CA ASP A 98 -9.83 3.28 -8.20
C ASP A 98 -9.49 3.38 -9.69
N ARG A 99 -8.33 2.84 -10.10
CA ARG A 99 -7.95 2.72 -11.52
C ARG A 99 -8.79 1.68 -12.25
N LEU A 100 -9.07 0.54 -11.62
CA LEU A 100 -9.87 -0.54 -12.22
C LEU A 100 -11.37 -0.20 -12.33
N HIS A 101 -11.94 0.44 -11.30
CA HIS A 101 -13.39 0.58 -11.16
C HIS A 101 -13.85 1.98 -10.73
N GLY A 102 -12.95 2.83 -10.22
CA GLY A 102 -13.29 4.13 -9.65
C GLY A 102 -13.29 5.29 -10.65
N GLY A 103 -13.09 5.02 -11.95
CA GLY A 103 -13.00 6.05 -12.99
C GLY A 103 -11.63 6.71 -13.12
N PHE A 104 -10.59 6.18 -12.46
CA PHE A 104 -9.22 6.70 -12.55
C PHE A 104 -8.36 5.93 -13.57
N GLY A 105 -8.98 5.24 -14.53
CA GLY A 105 -8.26 4.45 -15.54
C GLY A 105 -7.28 5.29 -16.37
N GLU A 106 -7.63 6.55 -16.65
CA GLU A 106 -6.81 7.50 -17.41
C GLU A 106 -5.86 8.34 -16.53
N ALA A 107 -5.86 8.13 -15.20
CA ALA A 107 -4.96 8.88 -14.33
C ALA A 107 -3.51 8.39 -14.53
N PRO A 108 -2.50 9.29 -14.52
CA PRO A 108 -1.10 8.91 -14.72
C PRO A 108 -0.62 7.80 -13.78
N ALA A 109 0.45 7.12 -14.18
CA ALA A 109 1.15 6.18 -13.30
C ALA A 109 1.65 6.90 -12.03
N ASP A 110 1.83 6.15 -10.94
CA ASP A 110 2.15 6.74 -9.63
C ASP A 110 3.43 7.59 -9.65
N ASP A 111 4.43 7.22 -10.45
CA ASP A 111 5.70 7.97 -10.59
C ASP A 111 5.55 9.24 -11.47
N ASP A 112 4.48 9.35 -12.27
CA ASP A 112 4.18 10.49 -13.16
C ASP A 112 3.19 11.49 -12.53
N LEU A 113 2.62 11.16 -11.36
CA LEU A 113 1.74 12.06 -10.64
C LEU A 113 2.51 13.26 -10.08
N GLU A 114 1.97 14.46 -10.30
CA GLU A 114 2.48 15.64 -9.62
C GLU A 114 2.35 15.48 -8.10
N LEU A 115 3.26 16.10 -7.35
CA LEU A 115 3.26 16.04 -5.88
C LEU A 115 1.90 16.44 -5.26
N ARG A 116 1.19 17.39 -5.88
CA ARG A 116 -0.14 17.84 -5.45
C ARG A 116 -1.21 16.78 -5.74
N GLN A 117 -1.17 16.16 -6.93
CA GLN A 117 -2.10 15.09 -7.29
C GLN A 117 -1.92 13.88 -6.37
N MET A 118 -0.67 13.49 -6.12
CA MET A 118 -0.34 12.42 -5.19
C MET A 118 -0.85 12.75 -3.78
N ALA A 119 -0.57 13.95 -3.25
CA ALA A 119 -1.02 14.34 -1.91
C ALA A 119 -2.55 14.32 -1.76
N ALA A 120 -3.29 14.77 -2.78
CA ALA A 120 -4.74 14.70 -2.81
C ALA A 120 -5.26 13.25 -2.78
N TRP A 121 -4.71 12.37 -3.63
CA TRP A 121 -5.11 10.97 -3.68
C TRP A 121 -4.78 10.25 -2.38
N GLU A 122 -3.61 10.50 -1.80
CA GLU A 122 -3.21 9.89 -0.53
C GLU A 122 -4.13 10.28 0.63
N THR A 123 -4.55 11.54 0.66
CA THR A 123 -5.52 12.04 1.66
C THR A 123 -6.89 11.40 1.46
N TYR A 124 -7.33 11.25 0.21
CA TYR A 124 -8.56 10.55 -0.14
C TYR A 124 -8.54 9.07 0.29
N CYS A 125 -7.45 8.36 0.00
CA CYS A 125 -7.24 6.98 0.42
C CYS A 125 -7.21 6.85 1.95
N ALA A 126 -6.48 7.73 2.65
CA ALA A 126 -6.42 7.77 4.11
C ALA A 126 -7.81 7.91 4.76
N GLY A 127 -8.65 8.79 4.24
CA GLY A 127 -10.03 8.95 4.70
C GLY A 127 -10.90 7.72 4.46
N ARG A 128 -10.68 6.99 3.36
CA ARG A 128 -11.38 5.72 3.07
C ARG A 128 -10.94 4.59 3.99
N LEU A 129 -9.65 4.47 4.27
CA LEU A 129 -9.14 3.48 5.23
C LEU A 129 -9.66 3.73 6.64
N ALA A 130 -9.73 5.00 7.07
CA ALA A 130 -10.35 5.34 8.35
C ALA A 130 -11.82 4.90 8.43
N ARG A 131 -12.58 5.05 7.34
CA ARG A 131 -13.97 4.54 7.25
C ARG A 131 -14.08 3.01 7.24
N LEU A 132 -13.02 2.31 6.84
CA LEU A 132 -12.90 0.85 6.95
C LEU A 132 -12.43 0.39 8.34
N GLY A 133 -12.25 1.32 9.30
CA GLY A 133 -11.87 1.00 10.67
C GLY A 133 -10.36 0.92 10.91
N LEU A 134 -9.51 1.19 9.91
CA LEU A 134 -8.07 1.22 10.11
C LEU A 134 -7.66 2.46 10.90
N HIS A 135 -6.71 2.27 11.84
CA HIS A 135 -6.12 3.39 12.55
C HIS A 135 -5.20 4.19 11.63
N VAL A 136 -5.67 5.36 11.20
CA VAL A 136 -4.93 6.28 10.34
C VAL A 136 -4.56 7.53 11.14
N ASN A 137 -3.30 7.97 11.05
CA ASN A 137 -2.87 9.26 11.61
C ASN A 137 -3.45 10.41 10.77
N GLN A 138 -4.68 10.82 11.09
CA GLN A 138 -5.43 11.84 10.34
C GLN A 138 -4.67 13.17 10.26
N GLN A 139 -4.04 13.60 11.37
CA GLN A 139 -3.32 14.86 11.43
C GLN A 139 -2.15 14.90 10.44
N ARG A 140 -1.41 13.80 10.29
CA ARG A 140 -0.32 13.69 9.30
C ARG A 140 -0.83 13.94 7.87
N TRP A 141 -1.98 13.37 7.51
CA TRP A 141 -2.53 13.48 6.16
C TRP A 141 -3.11 14.87 5.89
N LEU A 142 -3.85 15.44 6.85
CA LEU A 142 -4.36 16.81 6.75
C LEU A 142 -3.21 17.82 6.64
N TYR A 143 -2.14 17.63 7.42
CA TYR A 143 -0.96 18.48 7.34
C TYR A 143 -0.28 18.39 5.96
N ASN A 144 -0.05 17.17 5.45
CA ASN A 144 0.55 17.00 4.12
C ASN A 144 -0.34 17.58 3.02
N PHE A 145 -1.66 17.40 3.09
CA PHE A 145 -2.59 18.01 2.13
C PHE A 145 -2.50 19.53 2.15
N ARG A 146 -2.57 20.15 3.33
CA ARG A 146 -2.48 21.60 3.50
C ARG A 146 -1.19 22.15 2.89
N ASN A 147 -0.03 21.57 3.21
CA ASN A 147 1.25 22.03 2.69
C ASN A 147 1.41 21.94 1.16
N ARG A 148 0.57 21.17 0.47
CA ARG A 148 0.64 21.00 -0.99
C ARG A 148 -0.42 21.82 -1.73
N HIS A 149 -1.46 22.28 -1.04
CA HIS A 149 -2.62 22.92 -1.64
C HIS A 149 -2.99 24.29 -1.03
N GLY A 150 -2.32 24.74 0.04
CA GLY A 150 -2.56 26.01 0.72
C GLY A 150 -1.28 26.70 1.15
#